data_AF-A0A098LEJ8-F1
#
_entry.id   AF-A0A098LEJ8-F1
#
_cell.length_a   1.000
_cell.length_b   1.000
_cell.length_c   1.000
_cell.angle_alpha   90.00
_cell.angle_beta   90.00
_cell.angle_gamma   90.00
#
_symmetry.space_group_name_H-M   'P 1'
#
loop_
_entity.id
_entity.type
_entity.pdbx_description
1 polymer ?
#
loop_
_entity_poly.entity_id
_entity_poly.type
_entity_poly.pdbx_seq_one_letter_code
_entity_poly.pdbx_strand_id
1 'polypeptide(L)'
;MSLQQLTPDKFFYSNDGKVFTNVDELLKGLREMSEETFMYHVNKEKNDFYNWIKFVINYDSLAKSIQKVKTRSGFLRKAKEFVSA
;
A
#
# COMPACT_ATOMS: atom_id res chain seq x y z
N MET A 1 -14.83 -1.16 -17.38
CA MET A 1 -14.85 -0.60 -16.01
C MET A 1 -14.12 0.72 -16.05
N SER A 2 -14.72 1.80 -15.55
CA SER A 2 -14.08 3.12 -15.50
C SER A 2 -12.99 3.09 -14.41
N LEU A 3 -11.73 3.32 -14.78
CA LEU A 3 -10.63 3.55 -13.84
C LEU A 3 -10.90 4.90 -13.16
N GLN A 4 -11.58 4.87 -12.02
CA GLN A 4 -11.87 6.07 -11.25
C GLN A 4 -10.54 6.66 -10.79
N GLN A 5 -10.13 7.77 -11.40
CA GLN A 5 -8.92 8.48 -11.02
C GLN A 5 -9.10 9.03 -9.60
N LEU A 6 -8.14 8.76 -8.72
CA LEU A 6 -8.13 9.39 -7.40
C LEU A 6 -7.93 10.90 -7.55
N THR A 7 -8.54 11.66 -6.65
CA THR A 7 -8.24 13.08 -6.46
C THR A 7 -7.00 13.23 -5.57
N PRO A 8 -6.25 14.35 -5.65
CA PRO A 8 -5.01 14.52 -4.90
C PRO A 8 -5.14 14.32 -3.38
N ASP A 9 -6.27 14.71 -2.77
CA ASP A 9 -6.58 14.48 -1.35
C ASP A 9 -6.65 12.98 -0.96
N LYS A 10 -6.78 12.10 -1.95
CA LYS A 10 -6.84 10.65 -1.80
C LYS A 10 -5.54 9.94 -2.15
N PHE A 11 -4.51 10.64 -2.63
CA PHE A 11 -3.23 10.01 -2.91
C PHE A 11 -2.56 9.54 -1.61
N PHE A 12 -1.69 8.56 -1.73
CA PHE A 12 -0.81 8.17 -0.64
C PHE A 12 0.47 9.00 -0.72
N TYR A 13 0.71 9.85 0.27
CA TYR A 13 1.95 10.62 0.41
C TYR A 13 2.90 9.91 1.38
N SER A 14 3.99 9.37 0.86
CA SER A 14 5.00 8.69 1.67
C SER A 14 5.99 9.68 2.28
N ASN A 15 6.60 9.33 3.41
CA ASN A 15 7.53 10.20 4.11
C ASN A 15 8.83 10.49 3.33
N ASP A 16 9.12 9.69 2.30
CA ASP A 16 10.29 9.82 1.43
C ASP A 16 10.03 10.75 0.23
N GLY A 17 8.85 11.39 0.19
CA GLY A 17 8.44 12.30 -0.88
C GLY A 17 7.77 11.61 -2.06
N LYS A 18 7.66 10.27 -2.08
CA LYS A 18 6.93 9.56 -3.13
C LYS A 18 5.41 9.71 -2.95
N VAL A 19 4.71 9.72 -4.08
CA VAL A 19 3.25 9.77 -4.13
C VAL A 19 2.74 8.57 -4.91
N PHE A 20 1.74 7.87 -4.38
CA PHE A 20 1.10 6.75 -5.04
C PHE A 20 -0.39 7.03 -5.27
N THR A 21 -0.83 6.83 -6.51
CA THR A 21 -2.22 7.10 -6.94
C THR A 21 -3.04 5.82 -7.10
N ASN A 22 -2.39 4.66 -7.06
CA ASN A 22 -3.01 3.35 -7.17
C ASN A 22 -2.13 2.26 -6.53
N VAL A 23 -2.67 1.04 -6.42
CA VAL A 23 -1.98 -0.09 -5.79
C VAL A 23 -0.75 -0.52 -6.59
N ASP A 24 -0.78 -0.46 -7.92
CA ASP A 24 0.35 -0.89 -8.75
C ASP A 24 1.58 0.02 -8.56
N GLU A 25 1.37 1.33 -8.48
CA GLU A 25 2.40 2.32 -8.15
C GLU A 25 2.96 2.08 -6.76
N LEU A 26 2.09 1.85 -5.75
CA LEU A 26 2.54 1.50 -4.40
C LEU A 26 3.41 0.24 -4.41
N LEU A 27 3.05 -0.80 -5.18
CA LEU A 27 3.82 -2.03 -5.25
C LEU A 27 5.14 -1.90 -5.99
N LYS A 28 5.23 -1.00 -6.97
CA LYS A 28 6.52 -0.61 -7.57
C LYS A 28 7.36 0.14 -6.53
N GLY A 29 6.77 1.13 -5.87
CA GLY A 29 7.41 1.92 -4.82
C GLY A 29 7.96 1.06 -3.68
N LEU A 30 7.19 0.09 -3.20
CA LEU A 30 7.59 -0.83 -2.12
C LEU A 30 8.81 -1.69 -2.44
N ARG A 31 9.08 -2.00 -3.71
CA ARG A 31 10.29 -2.76 -4.09
C ARG A 31 11.56 -1.94 -3.85
N GLU A 32 11.48 -0.64 -4.07
CA GLU A 32 12.59 0.31 -3.98
C GLU A 32 12.61 1.08 -2.66
N MET A 33 11.53 1.02 -1.89
CA MET A 33 11.37 1.67 -0.58
C MET A 33 12.41 1.16 0.41
N SER A 34 13.01 2.08 1.16
CA SER A 34 13.92 1.76 2.26
C SER A 34 13.16 1.05 3.39
N GLU A 35 13.88 0.29 4.22
CA GLU A 35 13.24 -0.36 5.37
C GLU A 35 12.75 0.66 6.40
N GLU A 36 13.46 1.78 6.56
CA GLU A 36 13.06 2.88 7.44
C GLU A 36 11.74 3.51 7.01
N THR A 37 11.59 3.86 5.72
CA THR A 37 10.34 4.41 5.18
C THR A 37 9.20 3.41 5.31
N PHE A 38 9.46 2.12 5.07
CA PHE A 38 8.45 1.09 5.28
C PHE A 38 8.01 1.01 6.75
N MET A 39 8.96 0.96 7.69
CA MET A 39 8.69 0.89 9.13
C MET A 39 7.99 2.15 9.68
N TYR A 40 8.22 3.31 9.06
CA TYR A 40 7.47 4.51 9.39
C TYR A 40 5.97 4.35 9.12
N HIS A 41 5.60 3.64 8.06
CA HIS A 41 4.20 3.40 7.69
C HIS A 41 3.60 2.13 8.30
N VAL A 42 4.44 1.14 8.61
CA VAL A 42 4.04 -0.16 9.14
C VAL A 42 4.84 -0.49 10.39
N ASN A 43 4.20 -0.39 11.54
CA ASN A 43 4.83 -0.68 12.83
C ASN A 43 3.81 -1.32 13.80
N LYS A 44 4.10 -1.28 15.11
CA LYS A 44 3.23 -1.88 16.13
C LYS A 44 1.90 -1.13 16.31
N GLU A 45 1.86 0.14 15.96
CA GLU A 45 0.73 1.04 16.20
C GLU A 45 -0.13 1.21 14.96
N LYS A 46 0.48 1.22 13.78
CA LYS A 46 -0.20 1.54 12.52
C LYS A 46 0.26 0.70 11.33
N ASN A 47 -0.61 0.68 10.33
CA ASN A 47 -0.34 0.20 8.99
C ASN A 47 -1.06 1.15 8.02
N ASP A 48 -0.36 2.19 7.59
CA ASP A 48 -0.93 3.25 6.75
C ASP A 48 -1.37 2.71 5.37
N PHE A 49 -0.62 1.74 4.83
CA PHE A 49 -0.97 1.08 3.58
C PHE A 49 -2.29 0.30 3.68
N TYR A 50 -2.52 -0.41 4.80
CA TYR A 50 -3.80 -1.07 5.06
C TYR A 50 -4.95 -0.06 5.07
N ASN A 51 -4.80 1.04 5.80
CA ASN A 51 -5.85 2.06 5.90
C ASN A 51 -6.15 2.66 4.52
N TRP A 52 -5.13 3.01 3.75
CA TRP A 52 -5.31 3.58 2.41
C TRP A 52 -5.97 2.59 1.45
N ILE A 53 -5.48 1.35 1.37
CA ILE A 53 -6.04 0.32 0.48
C ILE A 53 -7.50 0.00 0.85
N LYS A 54 -7.81 -0.04 2.16
CA LYS A 54 -9.16 -0.35 2.63
C LYS A 54 -10.13 0.79 2.39
N PHE A 55 -9.81 1.99 2.84
CA PHE A 55 -10.78 3.08 2.95
C PHE A 55 -10.75 4.05 1.76
N VAL A 56 -9.68 4.03 0.96
CA VAL A 56 -9.54 4.91 -0.21
C VAL A 56 -9.67 4.12 -1.50
N ILE A 57 -8.91 3.04 -1.64
CA ILE A 57 -8.95 2.18 -2.84
C ILE A 57 -10.17 1.25 -2.83
N ASN A 58 -10.71 0.93 -1.64
CA ASN A 58 -11.81 -0.03 -1.44
C ASN A 58 -11.46 -1.44 -1.95
N TYR A 59 -10.19 -1.86 -1.81
CA TYR A 59 -9.77 -3.22 -2.16
C TYR A 59 -9.67 -4.11 -0.90
N ASP A 60 -10.83 -4.51 -0.38
CA ASP A 60 -10.96 -5.19 0.91
C ASP A 60 -10.17 -6.49 1.05
N SER A 61 -10.13 -7.31 -0.01
CA SER A 61 -9.46 -8.61 0.03
C SER A 61 -7.94 -8.43 0.18
N LEU A 62 -7.34 -7.54 -0.60
CA LEU A 62 -5.94 -7.15 -0.46
C LEU A 62 -5.69 -6.54 0.91
N ALA A 63 -6.49 -5.56 1.34
CA ALA A 63 -6.33 -4.90 2.64
C ALA A 63 -6.31 -5.91 3.80
N LYS A 64 -7.28 -6.83 3.85
CA LYS A 64 -7.33 -7.87 4.89
C LYS A 64 -6.08 -8.76 4.87
N SER A 65 -5.54 -9.07 3.69
CA SER A 65 -4.35 -9.93 3.55
C SER A 65 -3.08 -9.29 4.14
N ILE A 66 -2.96 -7.96 4.07
CA ILE A 66 -1.79 -7.21 4.54
C ILE A 66 -1.92 -6.67 5.96
N GLN A 67 -3.13 -6.70 6.55
CA GLN A 67 -3.43 -6.05 7.83
C GLN A 67 -2.44 -6.43 8.95
N LYS A 68 -2.05 -7.72 9.00
CA LYS A 68 -1.14 -8.26 10.03
C LYS A 68 0.32 -8.38 9.58
N VAL A 69 0.63 -7.92 8.37
CA VAL A 69 1.98 -8.02 7.82
C VAL A 69 2.85 -6.90 8.39
N LYS A 70 4.04 -7.26 8.87
CA LYS A 70 4.99 -6.34 9.52
C LYS A 70 6.30 -6.16 8.77
N THR A 71 6.48 -6.84 7.64
CA THR A 71 7.70 -6.79 6.85
C THR A 71 7.39 -6.45 5.41
N ARG A 72 8.29 -5.69 4.77
CA ARG A 72 8.17 -5.30 3.37
C ARG A 72 8.10 -6.51 2.43
N SER A 73 8.90 -7.53 2.70
CA SER A 73 8.90 -8.79 1.95
C SER A 73 7.59 -9.57 2.12
N GLY A 74 7.03 -9.63 3.32
CA GLY A 74 5.73 -10.23 3.59
C GLY A 74 4.61 -9.49 2.85
N PHE A 75 4.73 -8.16 2.76
CA PHE A 75 3.74 -7.32 2.09
C PHE A 75 3.75 -7.59 0.59
N LEU A 76 4.93 -7.52 -0.03
CA LEU A 76 5.11 -7.80 -1.45
C LEU A 76 4.65 -9.22 -1.82
N ARG A 77 4.90 -10.22 -0.96
CA ARG A 77 4.41 -11.59 -1.16
C ARG A 77 2.88 -11.62 -1.19
N LYS A 78 2.23 -11.01 -0.19
CA LYS A 78 0.75 -10.98 -0.13
C LYS A 78 0.16 -10.21 -1.29
N ALA A 79 0.69 -9.05 -1.63
CA ALA A 79 0.16 -8.28 -2.73
C ALA A 79 0.29 -8.97 -4.10
N LYS A 80 1.36 -9.74 -4.34
CA LYS A 80 1.51 -10.53 -5.58
C LYS A 80 0.38 -11.54 -5.78
N GLU A 81 -0.18 -12.09 -4.70
CA GLU A 81 -1.35 -13.01 -4.76
C GLU A 81 -2.60 -12.32 -5.35
N PHE A 82 -2.68 -10.98 -5.32
CA PHE A 82 -3.85 -10.21 -5.77
C PHE A 82 -3.67 -9.47 -7.10
N VAL A 83 -2.43 -9.30 -7.57
CA VAL A 83 -2.12 -8.64 -8.86
C VAL A 83 -1.88 -9.66 -9.97
N SER A 84 -1.74 -10.94 -9.62
CA SER A 84 -1.53 -12.05 -10.56
C SER A 84 -2.81 -12.86 -10.84
N ALA A 85 -3.97 -12.36 -10.41
CA ALA A 85 -5.29 -12.96 -10.58
C ALA A 85 -6.17 -12.04 -11.43
#